data_AF-A0A944IZH5-F1
#
_entry.id   AF-A0A944IZH5-F1
#
_cell.length_a   1.000
_cell.length_b   1.000
_cell.length_c   1.000
_cell.angle_alpha   90.00
_cell.angle_beta   90.00
_cell.angle_gamma   90.00
#
_symmetry.space_group_name_H-M   'P 1'
#
loop_
_entity.id
_entity.type
_entity.pdbx_description
1 polymer ?
#
loop_
_entity_poly.entity_id
_entity_poly.type
_entity_poly.pdbx_seq_one_letter_code
_entity_poly.pdbx_strand_id
1 'polypeptide(L)'
;MDPHTKAPFIPSPPPPPPLPPLPPLPPPLDVLPLPRLEAAAGAASGAASVAVGPEQPPGGHATSTAERGSFCLAICSCGWTGPARRSRDLARKDATRHTAE
;
A
#
# COMPACT_ATOMS: atom_id res chain seq x y z
N MET A 1 -25.22 -13.05 -33.02
CA MET A 1 -23.76 -13.06 -33.30
C MET A 1 -23.13 -14.17 -32.49
N ASP A 2 -22.70 -15.22 -33.17
CA ASP A 2 -22.15 -16.47 -32.66
C ASP A 2 -20.84 -16.28 -31.87
N PRO A 3 -20.72 -16.74 -30.62
CA PRO A 3 -19.48 -16.66 -29.86
C PRO A 3 -18.55 -17.85 -30.10
N HIS A 4 -18.81 -18.74 -31.06
CA HIS A 4 -17.83 -19.73 -31.53
C HIS A 4 -16.67 -19.09 -32.31
N THR A 5 -16.20 -17.92 -31.86
CA THR A 5 -14.89 -17.39 -32.23
C THR A 5 -13.85 -18.30 -31.59
N LYS A 6 -13.46 -19.34 -32.33
CA LYS A 6 -12.32 -20.17 -31.94
C LYS A 6 -11.10 -19.25 -32.00
N ALA A 7 -10.60 -18.86 -30.82
CA ALA A 7 -9.46 -17.97 -30.71
C ALA A 7 -8.27 -18.49 -31.56
N PRO A 8 -7.53 -17.59 -32.25
CA PRO A 8 -6.40 -17.98 -33.07
C PRO A 8 -5.33 -18.67 -32.22
N PHE A 9 -4.68 -19.69 -32.79
CA PHE A 9 -3.54 -20.33 -32.16
C PHE A 9 -2.37 -19.33 -32.13
N ILE A 10 -2.00 -18.89 -30.92
CA ILE A 10 -0.86 -17.99 -30.71
C ILE A 10 0.36 -18.87 -30.41
N PRO A 11 1.45 -18.80 -31.21
CA PRO A 11 2.67 -19.54 -30.93
C PRO A 11 3.27 -19.08 -29.59
N SER A 12 3.82 -20.03 -28.84
CA SER A 12 4.43 -19.72 -27.54
C SER A 12 5.63 -18.78 -27.70
N PRO A 13 5.82 -17.82 -26.78
CA PRO A 13 6.98 -16.95 -26.80
C PRO A 13 8.27 -17.75 -26.58
N PRO A 14 9.41 -17.27 -27.10
CA PRO A 14 10.70 -17.90 -26.83
C PRO A 14 11.03 -17.87 -25.33
N PRO A 15 11.87 -18.80 -24.83
CA PRO A 15 12.24 -18.83 -23.43
C PRO A 15 12.99 -17.56 -23.02
N PRO A 16 12.83 -17.12 -21.75
CA PRO A 16 13.56 -15.96 -21.25
C PRO A 16 15.08 -16.21 -21.22
N PRO A 17 15.89 -15.14 -21.32
CA PRO A 17 17.34 -15.25 -21.15
C PRO A 17 17.70 -15.76 -19.75
N PRO A 18 18.90 -16.33 -19.56
CA PRO A 18 19.35 -16.81 -18.26
C PRO A 18 19.38 -15.68 -17.23
N LEU A 19 19.00 -16.02 -16.00
CA LEU A 19 18.99 -15.07 -14.89
C LEU A 19 20.43 -14.66 -14.52
N PRO A 20 20.64 -13.39 -14.11
CA PRO A 20 21.94 -12.98 -13.57
C PRO A 20 22.26 -13.76 -12.28
N PRO A 21 23.56 -13.87 -11.91
CA PRO A 21 23.97 -14.57 -10.70
C PRO A 21 23.34 -13.93 -9.47
N LEU A 22 22.91 -14.78 -8.53
CA LEU A 22 22.31 -14.34 -7.27
C LEU A 22 23.36 -13.60 -6.42
N PRO A 23 22.96 -12.54 -5.70
CA PRO A 23 23.84 -11.92 -4.72
C PRO A 23 24.20 -12.91 -3.59
N PRO A 24 25.33 -12.71 -2.89
CA PRO A 24 25.73 -13.58 -1.78
C PRO A 24 24.66 -13.58 -0.67
N LEU A 25 24.42 -14.75 -0.08
CA LEU A 25 23.47 -14.87 1.03
C LEU A 25 23.91 -14.02 2.22
N PRO A 26 22.97 -13.37 2.94
CA PRO A 26 23.27 -12.72 4.20
C PRO A 26 23.71 -13.76 5.25
N PRO A 27 24.49 -13.36 6.28
CA PRO A 27 24.88 -14.25 7.37
C PRO A 27 23.64 -14.77 8.13
N PRO A 28 23.73 -15.95 8.79
CA PRO A 28 22.63 -16.50 9.58
C PRO A 28 22.23 -15.53 10.70
N LEU A 29 20.93 -15.38 10.93
CA LEU A 29 20.37 -14.43 11.90
C LEU A 29 20.60 -14.83 13.38
N ASP A 30 21.38 -15.88 13.64
CA ASP A 30 21.60 -16.47 14.97
C ASP A 30 22.67 -15.77 15.82
N VAL A 31 23.27 -14.66 15.36
CA VAL A 31 24.30 -13.90 16.12
C VAL A 31 23.83 -12.49 16.48
N LEU A 32 22.53 -12.30 16.69
CA LEU A 32 22.03 -11.13 17.40
C LEU A 32 21.14 -11.62 18.54
N PRO A 33 21.45 -11.29 19.82
CA PRO A 33 20.56 -11.61 20.93
C PRO A 33 19.22 -10.93 20.66
N LEU A 34 18.18 -11.74 20.45
CA LEU A 34 16.80 -11.29 20.32
C LEU A 34 16.45 -10.40 21.54
N PRO A 35 16.14 -9.10 21.36
CA PRO A 35 15.56 -8.33 22.44
C PRO A 35 14.20 -8.95 22.77
N ARG A 36 14.12 -9.50 23.99
CA ARG A 36 12.88 -9.98 24.61
C ARG A 36 11.92 -8.78 24.71
N LEU A 37 10.85 -8.84 23.91
CA LEU A 37 9.67 -7.95 23.83
C LEU A 37 9.40 -6.99 25.01
N GLU A 38 9.26 -5.70 24.73
CA GLU A 38 8.11 -4.85 25.13
C GLU A 38 8.24 -3.41 24.56
N ALA A 39 7.18 -2.95 23.89
CA ALA A 39 6.76 -1.56 23.59
C ALA A 39 7.79 -0.39 23.58
N ALA A 40 7.87 0.35 22.46
CA ALA A 40 7.54 1.79 22.38
C ALA A 40 7.93 2.46 21.03
N ALA A 41 7.03 3.30 20.54
CA ALA A 41 7.23 4.46 19.66
C ALA A 41 7.69 4.20 18.20
N GLY A 42 6.86 4.41 17.16
CA GLY A 42 5.68 5.27 17.16
C GLY A 42 6.04 6.71 17.57
N ALA A 43 7.05 7.31 16.94
CA ALA A 43 7.35 8.75 17.03
C ALA A 43 7.99 9.18 15.70
N ALA A 44 7.21 9.76 14.78
CA ALA A 44 7.08 11.20 14.55
C ALA A 44 8.33 11.78 13.84
N SER A 45 8.27 12.60 12.80
CA SER A 45 7.20 13.37 12.22
C SER A 45 7.74 13.98 10.93
N GLY A 46 7.01 13.86 9.83
CA GLY A 46 7.04 14.84 8.76
C GLY A 46 5.72 15.59 8.83
N ALA A 47 5.67 16.60 9.68
CA ALA A 47 4.55 17.48 10.01
C ALA A 47 3.26 17.28 9.19
N ALA A 48 2.23 16.81 9.90
CA ALA A 48 0.89 17.34 9.76
C ALA A 48 0.93 18.85 9.48
N SER A 49 0.63 19.26 8.24
CA SER A 49 -0.28 20.39 8.09
C SER A 49 -1.68 19.81 8.21
N VAL A 50 -2.06 19.51 9.46
CA VAL A 50 -3.47 19.31 9.79
C VAL A 50 -4.07 20.72 9.79
N ALA A 51 -4.53 21.14 8.61
CA ALA A 51 -5.73 21.96 8.58
C ALA A 51 -6.87 21.02 8.98
N VAL A 52 -7.11 20.84 10.28
CA VAL A 52 -8.38 20.28 10.74
C VAL A 52 -9.41 21.37 10.50
N GLY A 53 -10.03 21.37 9.33
CA GLY A 53 -11.40 21.86 9.26
C GLY A 53 -12.24 20.88 10.08
N PRO A 54 -12.96 21.30 11.12
CA PRO A 54 -13.82 20.42 11.89
C PRO A 54 -15.07 20.16 11.05
N GLU A 55 -15.00 19.17 10.16
CA GLU A 55 -16.20 18.60 9.58
C GLU A 55 -16.09 17.09 9.72
N GLN A 56 -16.52 16.60 10.89
CA GLN A 56 -16.82 15.18 11.07
C GLN A 56 -17.91 14.82 10.04
N PRO A 57 -17.64 13.91 9.08
CA PRO A 57 -18.63 13.51 8.11
C PRO A 57 -19.75 12.69 8.78
N PRO A 58 -20.98 12.75 8.26
CA PRO A 58 -22.12 12.01 8.77
C PRO A 58 -21.94 10.52 8.47
N GLY A 59 -21.32 9.79 9.40
CA GLY A 59 -21.05 8.35 9.26
C GLY A 59 -20.05 7.78 10.28
N GLY A 60 -19.33 8.63 11.03
CA GLY A 60 -18.37 8.17 12.04
C GLY A 60 -17.06 7.61 11.47
N HIS A 61 -16.90 7.66 10.15
CA HIS A 61 -15.68 7.30 9.45
C HIS A 61 -14.69 8.47 9.48
N ALA A 62 -13.61 8.32 10.26
CA ALA A 62 -12.49 9.26 10.27
C ALA A 62 -11.37 8.70 9.39
N THR A 63 -11.07 9.38 8.28
CA THR A 63 -10.02 8.96 7.37
C THR A 63 -8.75 9.80 7.52
N SER A 64 -7.61 9.15 7.33
CA SER A 64 -6.29 9.75 7.32
C SER A 64 -5.46 9.17 6.18
N THR A 65 -4.39 9.83 5.78
CA THR A 65 -3.47 9.33 4.76
C THR A 65 -2.12 9.02 5.38
N ALA A 66 -1.62 7.80 5.13
CA ALA A 66 -0.32 7.32 5.60
C ALA A 66 0.64 7.12 4.42
N GLU A 67 1.88 7.55 4.58
CA GLU A 67 2.92 7.46 3.55
C GLU A 67 3.88 6.31 3.85
N ARG A 68 4.10 5.44 2.85
CA ARG A 68 5.08 4.35 2.90
C ARG A 68 6.01 4.48 1.69
N GLY A 69 7.07 5.27 1.85
CA GLY A 69 8.03 5.57 0.78
C GLY A 69 7.38 6.36 -0.35
N SER A 70 7.41 5.82 -1.57
CA SER A 70 6.82 6.46 -2.77
C SER A 70 5.31 6.24 -2.92
N PHE A 71 4.66 5.66 -1.92
CA PHE A 71 3.22 5.37 -1.93
C PHE A 71 2.52 6.06 -0.76
N CYS A 72 1.31 6.53 -1.02
CA CYS A 72 0.38 7.10 -0.08
C CYS A 72 -0.87 6.21 -0.05
N LEU A 73 -1.36 5.91 1.16
CA LEU A 73 -2.49 5.03 1.44
C LEU A 73 -3.54 5.81 2.21
N ALA A 74 -4.81 5.66 1.86
CA ALA A 74 -5.90 6.08 2.71
C ALA A 74 -6.15 5.01 3.79
N ILE A 75 -6.37 5.43 5.03
CA ILE A 75 -6.77 4.57 6.14
C ILE A 75 -8.00 5.18 6.81
N CYS A 76 -8.92 4.35 7.25
CA CYS A 76 -10.09 4.78 8.02
C CYS A 76 -10.07 4.17 9.41
N SER A 77 -10.60 4.90 10.39
CA SER A 77 -10.86 4.42 11.75
C SER A 77 -11.75 3.17 11.81
N CYS A 78 -12.51 2.85 10.76
CA CYS A 78 -13.30 1.63 10.66
C CYS A 78 -12.47 0.37 10.32
N GLY A 79 -11.17 0.53 10.05
CA GLY A 79 -10.27 -0.55 9.65
C GLY A 79 -10.07 -0.68 8.13
N TRP A 80 -10.77 0.11 7.32
CA TRP A 80 -10.56 0.13 5.87
C TRP A 80 -9.21 0.73 5.50
N THR A 81 -8.55 0.11 4.52
CA THR A 81 -7.31 0.62 3.91
C THR A 81 -7.51 0.71 2.41
N GLY A 82 -7.32 1.91 1.87
CA GLY A 82 -7.41 2.18 0.45
C GLY A 82 -6.19 1.69 -0.34
N PRO A 83 -6.25 1.77 -1.68
CA PRO A 83 -5.19 1.30 -2.55
C PRO A 83 -3.89 2.11 -2.39
N ALA A 84 -2.74 1.48 -2.63
CA ALA A 84 -1.45 2.19 -2.68
C ALA A 84 -1.39 3.10 -3.92
N ARG A 85 -1.36 4.42 -3.71
CA ARG A 85 -1.26 5.42 -4.78
C ARG A 85 0.07 6.16 -4.71
N ARG A 86 0.68 6.44 -5.86
CA ARG A 86 1.87 7.32 -5.92
C ARG A 86 1.50 8.80 -5.79
N SER A 87 0.29 9.16 -6.23
CA SER A 87 -0.25 10.52 -6.08
C SER A 87 -0.97 10.65 -4.75
N ARG A 88 -0.52 11.60 -3.93
CA ARG A 88 -1.13 11.95 -2.64
C ARG A 88 -2.55 12.45 -2.81
N ASP A 89 -2.84 13.21 -3.87
CA ASP A 89 -4.18 13.73 -4.12
C ASP A 89 -5.17 12.63 -4.51
N LEU A 90 -4.71 11.61 -5.25
CA LEU A 90 -5.50 10.41 -5.51
C LEU A 90 -5.79 9.62 -4.23
N ALA A 91 -4.80 9.47 -3.33
CA ALA A 91 -5.00 8.84 -2.03
C ALA A 91 -6.01 9.60 -1.16
N ARG A 92 -5.94 10.95 -1.11
CA ARG A 92 -6.93 11.78 -0.41
C ARG A 92 -8.34 11.63 -1.00
N LYS A 93 -8.48 11.57 -2.33
CA LYS A 93 -9.78 11.32 -2.98
C LYS A 93 -10.34 9.94 -2.67
N ASP A 94 -9.48 8.92 -2.60
CA ASP A 94 -9.88 7.57 -2.18
C ASP A 94 -10.43 7.59 -0.73
N ALA A 95 -9.80 8.34 0.17
CA ALA A 95 -10.28 8.56 1.54
C ALA A 95 -11.65 9.26 1.60
N THR A 96 -11.84 10.34 0.83
CA THR A 96 -13.11 11.07 0.79
C THR A 96 -14.25 10.24 0.19
N ARG A 97 -13.98 9.42 -0.83
CA ARG A 97 -14.99 8.52 -1.39
C ARG A 97 -15.44 7.49 -0.36
N HIS A 98 -14.52 6.95 0.43
CA HIS A 98 -14.87 6.00 1.48
C HIS A 98 -15.74 6.62 2.58
N THR A 99 -15.50 7.89 2.96
CA THR A 99 -16.35 8.56 3.96
C THR A 99 -17.76 8.89 3.47
N ALA A 100 -18.02 8.72 2.17
CA ALA A 100 -19.30 8.99 1.53
C ALA A 100 -20.09 7.71 1.18
N GLU A 101 -19.50 6.53 1.40
CA GLU A 101 -20.19 5.22 1.32
C GLU A 101 -20.83 4.87 2.67
#